data_AF-A0A1H6KM12-F1
#
_entry.id   AF-A0A1H6KM12-F1
#
_cell.length_a   1.000
_cell.length_b   1.000
_cell.length_c   1.000
_cell.angle_alpha   90.00
_cell.angle_beta   90.00
_cell.angle_gamma   90.00
#
_symmetry.space_group_name_H-M   'P 1'
#
loop_
_entity.id
_entity.type
_entity.pdbx_description
1 polymer ?
#
loop_
_entity_poly.entity_id
_entity_poly.type
_entity_poly.pdbx_seq_one_letter_code
_entity_poly.pdbx_strand_id
1 'polypeptide(L)'
;MKTLIAGIIAMTAVMGILTGCGKDAADDAEESTTAETTTIPEEETDTEEKTTEPTTEKASDKDSSSMTEEDTVREVAETFIDAYNERDYRQLFDMMNIDGYLDVVKAEKKVIEDKDEDESVIVKNAVKYLYTDNDNSLSDVKTVKKASYDDTYLTRTGYNKEAYLKKFIEDNGGIEKKDHAEFEKACNSPAADFGADVEDIKAYRVTFEYTGETESGVGDMLVYSINDSGWKVDDVVFNANRSDEFIQSAQSVREYGGYELISSFREADIDMDDYGTSLFIISSDMSRNKNVPDFIDVEEFVYMVNEGAFIGSEDWFIIAEGYDALLAVVSDSSNDLVCALDAEPDSNFSIRNEDRSSFIGDYEISGKNYDEIYEHFAGMIN
;
A
#
# COMPACT_ATOMS: atom_id res chain seq x y z
N MET A 1 10.33 -40.86 -24.40
CA MET A 1 11.23 -39.94 -23.67
C MET A 1 10.37 -38.69 -23.43
N LYS A 2 9.94 -38.37 -22.20
CA LYS A 2 10.71 -37.66 -21.13
C LYS A 2 11.22 -36.32 -21.68
N THR A 3 10.88 -35.11 -21.21
CA THR A 3 10.47 -34.56 -19.87
C THR A 3 9.69 -33.22 -20.18
N LEU A 4 8.59 -32.74 -19.55
CA LEU A 4 8.36 -32.16 -18.20
C LEU A 4 9.31 -30.96 -17.87
N ILE A 5 8.92 -29.84 -17.22
CA ILE A 5 7.69 -29.47 -16.46
C ILE A 5 7.50 -27.92 -16.31
N ALA A 6 6.32 -27.44 -15.86
CA ALA A 6 5.96 -26.10 -15.27
C ALA A 6 5.85 -24.82 -16.16
N GLY A 7 4.93 -23.91 -15.76
CA GLY A 7 4.76 -22.56 -16.36
C GLY A 7 3.33 -21.95 -16.33
N ILE A 8 2.31 -22.65 -15.81
CA ILE A 8 0.94 -22.13 -15.65
C ILE A 8 0.37 -22.65 -14.31
N ILE A 9 -0.42 -21.80 -13.63
CA ILE A 9 -1.22 -21.96 -12.38
C ILE A 9 -0.71 -21.05 -11.25
N ALA A 10 -1.35 -19.87 -11.14
CA ALA A 10 -1.36 -19.01 -9.95
C ALA A 10 -2.60 -18.08 -9.97
N MET A 11 -3.76 -18.59 -10.41
CA MET A 11 -4.98 -17.79 -10.56
C MET A 11 -6.23 -18.59 -10.14
N THR A 12 -6.16 -19.22 -8.96
CA THR A 12 -7.26 -19.94 -8.28
C THR A 12 -6.98 -20.15 -6.78
N ALA A 13 -6.93 -19.04 -6.05
CA ALA A 13 -7.08 -18.88 -4.58
C ALA A 13 -7.05 -17.34 -4.36
N VAL A 14 -7.96 -16.68 -3.64
CA VAL A 14 -8.59 -17.05 -2.37
C VAL A 14 -10.10 -16.74 -2.38
N MET A 15 -10.93 -17.72 -2.74
CA MET A 15 -12.34 -17.78 -2.30
C MET A 15 -12.72 -19.24 -2.12
N GLY A 16 -12.93 -19.65 -0.86
CA GLY A 16 -13.38 -20.99 -0.50
C GLY A 16 -12.28 -22.00 -0.14
N ILE A 17 -11.81 -21.96 1.11
CA ILE A 17 -11.69 -23.11 2.05
C ILE A 17 -11.78 -22.50 3.46
N LEU A 18 -12.98 -22.50 4.05
CA LEU A 18 -13.21 -22.61 5.50
C LEU A 18 -14.66 -23.07 5.78
N THR A 19 -15.14 -24.06 5.00
CA THR A 19 -16.26 -24.92 5.40
C THR A 19 -15.84 -26.38 5.22
N GLY A 20 -15.74 -27.10 6.33
CA GLY A 20 -15.27 -28.49 6.38
C GLY A 20 -15.82 -29.21 7.61
N CYS A 21 -16.99 -29.84 7.46
CA CYS A 21 -17.75 -30.40 8.57
C CYS A 21 -17.25 -31.76 9.07
N GLY A 22 -17.12 -31.88 10.40
CA GLY A 22 -17.85 -32.90 11.19
C GLY A 22 -17.21 -34.28 11.42
N LYS A 23 -17.12 -34.66 12.72
CA LYS A 23 -17.95 -35.76 13.26
C LYS A 23 -17.98 -35.82 14.80
N ASP A 24 -19.07 -36.39 15.29
CA ASP A 24 -19.50 -36.37 16.70
C ASP A 24 -18.71 -37.30 17.63
N ALA A 25 -18.59 -36.88 18.88
CA ALA A 25 -18.79 -37.74 20.06
C ALA A 25 -19.23 -36.87 21.25
N ALA A 26 -20.32 -37.25 21.91
CA ALA A 26 -20.74 -36.68 23.19
C ALA A 26 -20.05 -37.43 24.36
N ASP A 27 -19.77 -36.73 25.46
CA ASP A 27 -20.33 -37.06 26.78
C ASP A 27 -19.95 -36.02 27.85
N ASP A 28 -20.74 -36.01 28.92
CA ASP A 28 -20.77 -35.08 30.06
C ASP A 28 -19.44 -34.86 30.82
N ALA A 29 -19.27 -33.65 31.37
CA ALA A 29 -18.80 -33.44 32.74
C ALA A 29 -19.20 -32.04 33.28
N GLU A 30 -19.35 -31.93 34.61
CA GLU A 30 -19.97 -30.81 35.34
C GLU A 30 -18.98 -29.71 35.81
N GLU A 31 -19.54 -28.74 36.55
CA GLU A 31 -18.89 -27.71 37.41
C GLU A 31 -18.26 -26.48 36.71
N SER A 32 -18.34 -25.25 37.26
CA SER A 32 -19.30 -24.67 38.22
C SER A 32 -19.17 -23.12 38.19
N THR A 33 -20.21 -22.40 38.64
CA THR A 33 -20.23 -21.04 39.25
C THR A 33 -19.06 -20.05 38.98
N THR A 34 -19.32 -18.75 38.75
CA THR A 34 -20.08 -17.87 39.64
C THR A 34 -20.51 -16.58 38.93
N ALA A 35 -21.63 -15.98 39.33
CA ALA A 35 -22.11 -14.68 38.84
C ALA A 35 -21.65 -13.52 39.73
N GLU A 36 -21.47 -12.33 39.15
CA GLU A 36 -21.64 -11.05 39.85
C GLU A 36 -22.43 -10.06 38.97
N THR A 37 -23.19 -9.19 39.62
CA THR A 37 -24.22 -8.33 39.00
C THR A 37 -24.15 -6.95 39.64
N THR A 38 -24.02 -5.87 38.86
CA THR A 38 -24.16 -4.49 39.42
C THR A 38 -24.81 -3.51 38.46
N THR A 39 -26.14 -3.40 38.62
CA THR A 39 -26.98 -2.19 38.64
C THR A 39 -26.69 -0.95 37.77
N ILE A 40 -27.70 -0.60 36.96
CA ILE A 40 -27.94 0.73 36.33
C ILE A 40 -28.64 1.67 37.34
N PRO A 41 -28.50 3.00 37.20
CA PRO A 41 -29.52 3.97 37.63
C PRO A 41 -30.04 4.86 36.47
N GLU A 42 -31.34 4.79 36.21
CA GLU A 42 -32.18 5.94 35.78
C GLU A 42 -32.50 6.76 37.07
N GLU A 43 -32.89 8.04 37.14
CA GLU A 43 -33.71 8.98 36.34
C GLU A 43 -33.04 10.41 36.47
N GLU A 44 -33.52 11.57 35.99
CA GLU A 44 -34.84 12.07 35.59
C GLU A 44 -34.77 12.98 34.35
N THR A 45 -35.91 13.09 33.66
CA THR A 45 -36.21 14.08 32.62
C THR A 45 -36.38 15.48 33.18
N ASP A 46 -36.03 16.50 32.40
CA ASP A 46 -36.79 17.76 32.41
C ASP A 46 -36.87 18.37 31.00
N THR A 47 -38.05 18.87 30.63
CA THR A 47 -38.37 19.32 29.27
C THR A 47 -39.00 20.70 29.30
N GLU A 48 -38.37 21.71 28.70
CA GLU A 48 -39.03 22.97 28.32
C GLU A 48 -38.78 23.31 26.85
N GLU A 49 -39.85 23.28 26.04
CA GLU A 49 -39.87 23.93 24.73
C GLU A 49 -39.84 25.46 24.89
N LYS A 50 -39.03 26.15 24.08
CA LYS A 50 -39.42 27.48 23.61
C LYS A 50 -38.83 27.85 22.25
N THR A 51 -39.72 28.02 21.29
CA THR A 51 -39.44 28.51 19.94
C THR A 51 -39.07 30.00 19.98
N THR A 52 -38.01 30.41 19.29
CA THR A 52 -37.90 31.76 18.71
C THR A 52 -37.03 31.73 17.45
N GLU A 53 -37.46 32.48 16.43
CA GLU A 53 -36.93 32.52 15.05
C GLU A 53 -35.64 33.39 14.90
N PRO A 54 -35.00 33.44 13.71
CA PRO A 54 -33.54 33.42 13.62
C PRO A 54 -32.85 34.78 13.69
N THR A 55 -31.60 34.77 14.16
CA THR A 55 -30.64 35.85 13.94
C THR A 55 -29.56 35.42 12.95
N THR A 56 -29.55 36.07 11.78
CA THR A 56 -28.45 36.03 10.82
C THR A 56 -27.17 36.59 11.44
N GLU A 57 -26.23 35.72 11.79
CA GLU A 57 -24.82 36.07 11.77
C GLU A 57 -24.20 35.56 10.47
N LYS A 58 -23.52 36.47 9.76
CA LYS A 58 -22.67 36.07 8.64
C LYS A 58 -21.49 35.29 9.22
N ALA A 59 -21.47 33.98 9.04
CA ALA A 59 -20.21 33.27 8.96
C ALA A 59 -19.37 34.01 7.89
N SER A 60 -18.25 34.59 8.31
CA SER A 60 -17.35 35.29 7.39
C SER A 60 -16.89 34.32 6.31
N ASP A 61 -16.82 34.79 5.07
CA ASP A 61 -16.16 34.09 3.98
C ASP A 61 -14.78 33.60 4.46
N LYS A 62 -14.68 32.30 4.75
CA LYS A 62 -13.42 31.66 5.07
C LYS A 62 -12.70 31.54 3.73
N ASP A 63 -11.53 32.16 3.64
CA ASP A 63 -10.75 32.32 2.40
C ASP A 63 -10.80 31.03 1.56
N SER A 64 -11.37 31.11 0.36
CA SER A 64 -11.30 30.01 -0.59
C SER A 64 -9.93 30.01 -1.26
N SER A 65 -8.89 29.77 -0.46
CA SER A 65 -7.67 29.16 -0.96
C SER A 65 -8.07 27.86 -1.63
N SER A 66 -7.86 27.74 -2.94
CA SER A 66 -8.17 26.53 -3.68
C SER A 66 -7.41 25.35 -3.07
N MET A 67 -8.12 24.44 -2.39
CA MET A 67 -7.56 23.16 -1.98
C MET A 67 -7.03 22.45 -3.22
N THR A 68 -5.85 21.85 -3.08
CA THR A 68 -5.25 21.05 -4.13
C THR A 68 -5.96 19.69 -4.23
N GLU A 69 -5.72 18.94 -5.31
CA GLU A 69 -6.18 17.55 -5.39
C GLU A 69 -5.51 16.70 -4.28
N GLU A 70 -4.27 17.01 -3.89
CA GLU A 70 -3.56 16.35 -2.78
C GLU A 70 -4.19 16.64 -1.40
N ASP A 71 -4.60 17.87 -1.13
CA ASP A 71 -5.33 18.22 0.10
C ASP A 71 -6.67 17.48 0.18
N THR A 72 -7.36 17.36 -0.97
CA THR A 72 -8.65 16.64 -1.07
C THR A 72 -8.46 15.14 -0.83
N VAL A 73 -7.42 14.55 -1.42
CA VAL A 73 -7.06 13.14 -1.21
C VAL A 73 -6.68 12.86 0.24
N ARG A 74 -5.96 13.78 0.89
CA ARG A 74 -5.62 13.69 2.31
C ARG A 74 -6.86 13.66 3.20
N GLU A 75 -7.82 14.57 2.98
CA GLU A 75 -9.10 14.60 3.71
C GLU A 75 -9.90 13.28 3.52
N VAL A 76 -9.88 12.70 2.31
CA VAL A 76 -10.51 11.39 2.03
C VAL A 76 -9.82 10.26 2.78
N ALA A 77 -8.48 10.23 2.82
CA ALA A 77 -7.72 9.21 3.56
C ALA A 77 -7.89 9.35 5.08
N GLU A 78 -7.89 10.57 5.61
CA GLU A 78 -8.17 10.84 7.04
C GLU A 78 -9.60 10.41 7.41
N THR A 79 -10.59 10.70 6.56
CA THR A 79 -11.97 10.21 6.72
C THR A 79 -12.07 8.68 6.72
N PHE A 80 -11.24 7.99 5.91
CA PHE A 80 -11.19 6.54 5.87
C PHE A 80 -10.57 5.95 7.15
N ILE A 81 -9.50 6.58 7.65
CA ILE A 81 -8.82 6.22 8.90
C ILE A 81 -9.78 6.33 10.09
N ASP A 82 -10.56 7.42 10.18
CA ASP A 82 -11.59 7.59 11.20
C ASP A 82 -12.66 6.49 11.13
N ALA A 83 -13.25 6.27 9.94
CA ALA A 83 -14.25 5.22 9.73
C ALA A 83 -13.73 3.81 10.05
N TYR A 84 -12.45 3.55 9.75
CA TYR A 84 -11.78 2.28 10.06
C TYR A 84 -11.64 2.08 11.58
N ASN A 85 -11.16 3.10 12.29
CA ASN A 85 -10.95 3.06 13.73
C ASN A 85 -12.25 2.99 14.54
N GLU A 86 -13.30 3.70 14.11
CA GLU A 86 -14.64 3.62 14.70
C GLU A 86 -15.39 2.32 14.34
N ARG A 87 -14.85 1.55 13.39
CA ARG A 87 -15.48 0.38 12.77
C ARG A 87 -16.83 0.69 12.13
N ASP A 88 -16.97 1.85 11.49
CA ASP A 88 -18.12 2.14 10.63
C ASP A 88 -17.96 1.36 9.31
N TYR A 89 -18.36 0.08 9.37
CA TYR A 89 -18.37 -0.81 8.21
C TYR A 89 -19.18 -0.26 7.03
N ARG A 90 -20.16 0.64 7.27
CA ARG A 90 -20.98 1.20 6.20
C ARG A 90 -20.25 2.35 5.51
N GLN A 91 -19.68 3.27 6.26
CA GLN A 91 -18.87 4.34 5.71
C GLN A 91 -17.66 3.77 4.93
N LEU A 92 -16.96 2.78 5.49
CA LEU A 92 -15.90 2.05 4.78
C LEU A 92 -16.40 1.46 3.45
N PHE A 93 -17.53 0.75 3.48
CA PHE A 93 -18.09 0.14 2.27
C PHE A 93 -18.43 1.20 1.20
N ASP A 94 -19.08 2.29 1.59
CA ASP A 94 -19.49 3.35 0.67
C ASP A 94 -18.28 4.20 0.18
N MET A 95 -17.18 4.24 0.92
CA MET A 95 -15.90 4.85 0.51
C MET A 95 -15.07 3.97 -0.41
N MET A 96 -15.18 2.65 -0.35
CA MET A 96 -14.35 1.75 -1.16
C MET A 96 -14.99 1.37 -2.49
N ASN A 97 -16.31 1.13 -2.48
CA ASN A 97 -17.02 0.52 -3.60
C ASN A 97 -17.79 1.55 -4.44
N ILE A 98 -18.05 1.24 -5.71
CA ILE A 98 -18.87 2.14 -6.55
C ILE A 98 -20.31 2.21 -6.07
N ASP A 99 -20.97 3.35 -6.32
CA ASP A 99 -22.35 3.57 -5.90
C ASP A 99 -23.29 2.50 -6.49
N GLY A 100 -24.01 1.79 -5.62
CA GLY A 100 -24.90 0.67 -6.00
C GLY A 100 -24.22 -0.70 -6.07
N TYR A 101 -22.92 -0.82 -5.76
CA TYR A 101 -22.24 -2.12 -5.69
C TYR A 101 -22.86 -3.08 -4.65
N LEU A 102 -23.50 -2.55 -3.61
CA LEU A 102 -24.23 -3.35 -2.63
C LEU A 102 -25.28 -4.29 -3.26
N ASP A 103 -25.91 -3.89 -4.36
CA ASP A 103 -26.86 -4.74 -5.09
C ASP A 103 -26.16 -5.88 -5.85
N VAL A 104 -24.87 -5.73 -6.18
CA VAL A 104 -24.01 -6.79 -6.73
C VAL A 104 -23.69 -7.81 -5.66
N VAL A 105 -23.23 -7.38 -4.48
CA VAL A 105 -22.92 -8.29 -3.36
C VAL A 105 -24.18 -9.03 -2.88
N LYS A 106 -25.32 -8.33 -2.77
CA LYS A 106 -26.63 -8.96 -2.47
C LYS A 106 -27.03 -10.00 -3.52
N ALA A 107 -26.85 -9.70 -4.81
CA ALA A 107 -27.12 -10.67 -5.86
C ALA A 107 -26.18 -11.88 -5.80
N GLU A 108 -24.91 -11.71 -5.46
CA GLU A 108 -23.98 -12.82 -5.27
C GLU A 108 -24.38 -13.72 -4.10
N LYS A 109 -24.66 -13.16 -2.92
CA LYS A 109 -25.16 -13.93 -1.77
C LYS A 109 -26.47 -14.67 -2.07
N LYS A 110 -27.43 -13.98 -2.68
CA LYS A 110 -28.76 -14.55 -2.93
C LYS A 110 -28.79 -15.55 -4.08
N VAL A 111 -28.08 -15.27 -5.18
CA VAL A 111 -28.13 -16.11 -6.38
C VAL A 111 -27.13 -17.26 -6.28
N ILE A 112 -25.88 -17.01 -5.89
CA ILE A 112 -24.79 -18.00 -5.91
C ILE A 112 -24.69 -18.78 -4.60
N GLU A 113 -24.82 -18.12 -3.44
CA GLU A 113 -24.75 -18.81 -2.14
C GLU A 113 -26.09 -19.36 -1.63
N ASP A 114 -27.21 -19.05 -2.30
CA ASP A 114 -28.61 -19.33 -1.85
C ASP A 114 -28.88 -18.81 -0.42
N LYS A 115 -28.37 -17.60 -0.12
CA LYS A 115 -28.52 -16.95 1.18
C LYS A 115 -29.17 -15.58 1.09
N ASP A 116 -30.19 -15.39 1.90
CA ASP A 116 -30.78 -14.08 2.20
C ASP A 116 -30.16 -13.59 3.53
N GLU A 117 -29.07 -12.82 3.44
CA GLU A 117 -28.38 -12.21 4.58
C GLU A 117 -28.85 -10.76 4.79
N ASP A 118 -28.88 -10.30 6.05
CA ASP A 118 -29.22 -8.90 6.35
C ASP A 118 -28.17 -7.94 5.77
N GLU A 119 -28.61 -6.75 5.35
CA GLU A 119 -27.75 -5.76 4.70
C GLU A 119 -26.54 -5.36 5.58
N SER A 120 -26.73 -5.24 6.90
CA SER A 120 -25.63 -4.90 7.81
C SER A 120 -24.59 -6.02 7.91
N VAL A 121 -25.01 -7.28 7.77
CA VAL A 121 -24.14 -8.47 7.76
C VAL A 121 -23.37 -8.53 6.44
N ILE A 122 -24.04 -8.28 5.31
CA ILE A 122 -23.42 -8.23 3.99
C ILE A 122 -22.33 -7.13 3.94
N VAL A 123 -22.69 -5.91 4.32
CA VAL A 123 -21.76 -4.76 4.37
C VAL A 123 -20.57 -5.07 5.28
N LYS A 124 -20.81 -5.53 6.51
CA LYS A 124 -19.75 -5.90 7.44
C LYS A 124 -18.83 -6.99 6.86
N ASN A 125 -19.39 -8.04 6.26
CA ASN A 125 -18.61 -9.13 5.68
C ASN A 125 -17.78 -8.67 4.47
N ALA A 126 -18.28 -7.73 3.66
CA ALA A 126 -17.58 -7.21 2.49
C ALA A 126 -16.31 -6.43 2.83
N VAL A 127 -16.31 -5.64 3.91
CA VAL A 127 -15.12 -4.89 4.37
C VAL A 127 -14.34 -5.58 5.49
N LYS A 128 -14.80 -6.75 5.98
CA LYS A 128 -14.18 -7.44 7.11
C LYS A 128 -12.71 -7.76 6.88
N TYR A 129 -12.30 -8.01 5.62
CA TYR A 129 -10.93 -8.39 5.28
C TYR A 129 -9.87 -7.34 5.65
N LEU A 130 -10.26 -6.07 5.81
CA LEU A 130 -9.38 -5.01 6.30
C LEU A 130 -8.92 -5.23 7.74
N TYR A 131 -9.74 -5.93 8.53
CA TYR A 131 -9.42 -6.29 9.91
C TYR A 131 -8.78 -7.68 9.89
N THR A 132 -7.46 -7.71 10.04
CA THR A 132 -6.72 -8.96 10.28
C THR A 132 -7.03 -9.50 11.69
N ASP A 133 -6.48 -10.66 12.06
CA ASP A 133 -6.66 -11.21 13.42
C ASP A 133 -6.03 -10.31 14.52
N ASN A 134 -5.24 -9.30 14.14
CA ASN A 134 -4.77 -8.22 15.01
C ASN A 134 -5.67 -6.99 14.83
N ASP A 135 -6.21 -6.45 15.93
CA ASP A 135 -6.94 -5.17 15.94
C ASP A 135 -5.96 -3.99 15.76
N ASN A 136 -5.45 -3.84 14.55
CA ASN A 136 -4.64 -2.68 14.14
C ASN A 136 -5.53 -1.42 14.15
N SER A 137 -4.98 -0.32 14.65
CA SER A 137 -5.51 1.04 14.52
C SER A 137 -4.72 1.83 13.47
N LEU A 138 -5.39 2.69 12.72
CA LEU A 138 -4.77 3.56 11.72
C LEU A 138 -4.53 4.98 12.29
N SER A 139 -3.52 5.66 11.79
CA SER A 139 -3.10 7.00 12.22
C SER A 139 -2.42 7.77 11.08
N ASP A 140 -2.13 9.06 11.32
CA ASP A 140 -1.28 9.95 10.53
C ASP A 140 -1.01 9.59 9.06
N VAL A 141 -1.66 10.29 8.13
CA VAL A 141 -1.26 10.31 6.72
C VAL A 141 0.10 11.00 6.59
N LYS A 142 1.14 10.27 6.21
CA LYS A 142 2.49 10.80 5.99
C LYS A 142 2.59 11.46 4.63
N THR A 143 2.42 10.68 3.55
CA THR A 143 2.54 11.21 2.19
C THR A 143 1.29 10.97 1.35
N VAL A 144 1.13 11.84 0.37
CA VAL A 144 0.15 11.74 -0.72
C VAL A 144 0.96 11.96 -1.99
N LYS A 145 0.99 10.97 -2.88
CA LYS A 145 1.77 11.03 -4.13
C LYS A 145 0.94 10.54 -5.28
N LYS A 146 1.06 11.19 -6.44
CA LYS A 146 0.33 10.76 -7.64
C LYS A 146 0.75 9.34 -8.02
N ALA A 147 -0.22 8.43 -8.14
CA ALA A 147 0.03 7.03 -8.46
C ALA A 147 0.49 6.87 -9.92
N SER A 148 1.27 5.83 -10.19
CA SER A 148 1.69 5.49 -11.54
C SER A 148 0.54 4.89 -12.38
N TYR A 149 0.77 4.71 -13.68
CA TYR A 149 -0.17 3.99 -14.54
C TYR A 149 -0.29 2.51 -14.13
N ASP A 150 0.81 1.90 -13.70
CA ASP A 150 0.87 0.48 -13.36
C ASP A 150 0.23 0.18 -11.99
N ASP A 151 0.43 1.06 -10.99
CA ASP A 151 -0.28 1.05 -9.70
C ASP A 151 -1.80 0.94 -9.87
N THR A 152 -2.33 1.61 -10.89
CA THR A 152 -3.77 1.78 -11.11
C THR A 152 -4.38 0.68 -11.99
N TYR A 153 -3.59 -0.26 -12.51
CA TYR A 153 -4.06 -1.31 -13.43
C TYR A 153 -5.14 -2.22 -12.83
N LEU A 154 -4.95 -2.66 -11.57
CA LEU A 154 -5.91 -3.54 -10.90
C LEU A 154 -7.22 -2.80 -10.59
N THR A 155 -7.16 -1.58 -10.07
CA THR A 155 -8.33 -0.73 -9.80
C THR A 155 -9.14 -0.43 -11.06
N ARG A 156 -8.49 -0.09 -12.19
CA ARG A 156 -9.16 0.05 -13.50
C ARG A 156 -9.90 -1.22 -13.92
N THR A 157 -9.31 -2.39 -13.64
CA THR A 157 -9.89 -3.70 -14.00
C THR A 157 -11.06 -4.05 -13.07
N GLY A 158 -10.93 -3.80 -11.77
CA GLY A 158 -11.97 -3.99 -10.76
C GLY A 158 -13.19 -3.13 -11.04
N TYR A 159 -13.01 -1.81 -11.17
CA TYR A 159 -14.08 -0.84 -11.46
C TYR A 159 -14.90 -1.24 -12.70
N ASN A 160 -14.25 -1.64 -13.79
CA ASN A 160 -14.96 -2.09 -15.01
C ASN A 160 -15.78 -3.35 -14.77
N LYS A 161 -15.28 -4.30 -13.96
CA LYS A 161 -16.04 -5.49 -13.59
C LYS A 161 -17.26 -5.14 -12.73
N GLU A 162 -17.11 -4.26 -11.75
CA GLU A 162 -18.21 -3.80 -10.90
C GLU A 162 -19.29 -3.06 -11.70
N ALA A 163 -18.88 -2.13 -12.57
CA ALA A 163 -19.78 -1.38 -13.44
C ALA A 163 -20.55 -2.29 -14.42
N TYR A 164 -19.86 -3.28 -15.01
CA TYR A 164 -20.48 -4.30 -15.85
C TYR A 164 -21.51 -5.14 -15.06
N LEU A 165 -21.15 -5.61 -13.86
CA LEU A 165 -22.04 -6.41 -13.03
C LEU A 165 -23.27 -5.62 -12.59
N LYS A 166 -23.10 -4.37 -12.15
CA LYS A 166 -24.19 -3.44 -11.83
C LYS A 166 -25.16 -3.31 -13.00
N LYS A 167 -24.64 -2.99 -14.18
CA LYS A 167 -25.45 -2.88 -15.41
C LYS A 167 -26.20 -4.19 -15.74
N PHE A 168 -25.55 -5.34 -15.57
CA PHE A 168 -26.18 -6.65 -15.74
C PHE A 168 -27.36 -6.87 -14.76
N ILE A 169 -27.31 -6.32 -13.54
CA ILE A 169 -28.42 -6.38 -12.57
C ILE A 169 -29.62 -5.57 -13.06
N GLU A 170 -29.35 -4.34 -13.49
CA GLU A 170 -30.36 -3.39 -13.96
C GLU A 170 -31.06 -3.92 -15.23
N ASP A 171 -30.27 -4.33 -16.23
CA ASP A 171 -30.78 -4.83 -17.53
C ASP A 171 -31.60 -6.13 -17.38
N ASN A 172 -31.33 -6.97 -16.37
CA ASN A 172 -32.08 -8.21 -16.08
C ASN A 172 -33.21 -8.03 -15.05
N GLY A 173 -33.57 -6.78 -14.72
CA GLY A 173 -34.76 -6.48 -13.93
C GLY A 173 -34.61 -6.65 -12.42
N GLY A 174 -33.39 -6.53 -11.91
CA GLY A 174 -33.07 -6.50 -10.48
C GLY A 174 -32.51 -7.81 -9.91
N ILE A 175 -32.19 -7.78 -8.61
CA ILE A 175 -31.63 -8.91 -7.85
C ILE A 175 -32.55 -10.15 -7.91
N GLU A 176 -33.87 -9.94 -7.86
CA GLU A 176 -34.88 -10.99 -7.72
C GLU A 176 -35.14 -11.88 -8.97
N LYS A 177 -34.54 -11.57 -10.13
CA LYS A 177 -34.99 -12.14 -11.43
C LYS A 177 -33.93 -12.89 -12.23
N LYS A 178 -32.74 -13.10 -11.67
CA LYS A 178 -31.61 -13.67 -12.39
C LYS A 178 -31.65 -15.19 -12.45
N ASP A 179 -31.34 -15.74 -13.62
CA ASP A 179 -30.91 -17.14 -13.72
C ASP A 179 -29.51 -17.28 -13.09
N HIS A 180 -29.34 -18.30 -12.24
CA HIS A 180 -28.07 -18.58 -11.56
C HIS A 180 -26.90 -18.72 -12.55
N ALA A 181 -27.09 -19.48 -13.63
CA ALA A 181 -26.03 -19.76 -14.59
C ALA A 181 -25.69 -18.53 -15.44
N GLU A 182 -26.64 -17.62 -15.67
CA GLU A 182 -26.37 -16.36 -16.37
C GLU A 182 -25.61 -15.37 -15.49
N PHE A 183 -25.95 -15.26 -14.20
CA PHE A 183 -25.23 -14.40 -13.27
C PHE A 183 -23.84 -14.94 -12.90
N GLU A 184 -23.70 -16.24 -12.63
CA GLU A 184 -22.40 -16.89 -12.42
C GLU A 184 -21.48 -16.69 -13.64
N LYS A 185 -22.02 -16.81 -14.86
CA LYS A 185 -21.28 -16.52 -16.09
C LYS A 185 -20.87 -15.05 -16.21
N ALA A 186 -21.71 -14.11 -15.76
CA ALA A 186 -21.36 -12.68 -15.74
C ALA A 186 -20.23 -12.39 -14.74
N CYS A 187 -20.27 -12.96 -13.53
CA CYS A 187 -19.21 -12.83 -12.51
C CYS A 187 -17.86 -13.41 -12.96
N ASN A 188 -17.89 -14.45 -13.79
CA ASN A 188 -16.71 -15.11 -14.37
C ASN A 188 -16.28 -14.53 -15.73
N SER A 189 -17.01 -13.56 -16.29
CA SER A 189 -16.58 -12.90 -17.53
C SER A 189 -15.45 -11.92 -17.21
N PRO A 190 -14.31 -11.97 -17.91
CA PRO A 190 -13.38 -10.86 -17.88
C PRO A 190 -14.08 -9.61 -18.44
N ALA A 191 -13.85 -8.45 -17.81
CA ALA A 191 -14.17 -7.17 -18.41
C ALA A 191 -13.17 -6.96 -19.56
N ALA A 192 -13.62 -7.27 -20.79
CA ALA A 192 -12.70 -7.57 -21.89
C ALA A 192 -12.06 -6.34 -22.56
N ASP A 193 -12.63 -5.15 -22.39
CA ASP A 193 -12.17 -3.90 -22.97
C ASP A 193 -12.42 -2.74 -21.98
N PHE A 194 -11.43 -1.85 -21.80
CA PHE A 194 -11.58 -0.63 -21.01
C PHE A 194 -12.39 0.41 -21.80
N GLY A 195 -13.26 1.16 -21.13
CA GLY A 195 -13.72 2.45 -21.65
C GLY A 195 -12.62 3.50 -21.47
N ALA A 196 -12.46 4.42 -22.43
CA ALA A 196 -11.45 5.49 -22.35
C ALA A 196 -11.54 6.29 -21.04
N ASP A 197 -12.78 6.52 -20.57
CA ASP A 197 -13.18 7.05 -19.27
C ASP A 197 -12.45 6.45 -18.04
N VAL A 198 -11.94 5.22 -18.14
CA VAL A 198 -11.23 4.51 -17.06
C VAL A 198 -9.71 4.53 -17.26
N GLU A 199 -9.22 4.83 -18.47
CA GLU A 199 -7.78 4.99 -18.73
C GLU A 199 -7.26 6.25 -18.00
N ASP A 200 -7.98 7.37 -18.12
CA ASP A 200 -7.68 8.69 -17.53
C ASP A 200 -8.08 8.84 -16.04
N ILE A 201 -7.98 7.75 -15.25
CA ILE A 201 -8.20 7.76 -13.80
C ILE A 201 -7.26 8.74 -13.07
N LYS A 202 -7.81 9.55 -12.16
CA LYS A 202 -7.02 10.31 -11.18
C LYS A 202 -6.78 9.42 -9.98
N ALA A 203 -5.52 9.20 -9.60
CA ALA A 203 -5.20 8.37 -8.46
C ALA A 203 -3.93 8.83 -7.74
N TYR A 204 -3.92 8.60 -6.43
CA TYR A 204 -2.85 8.95 -5.52
C TYR A 204 -2.61 7.77 -4.57
N ARG A 205 -1.35 7.39 -4.41
CA ARG A 205 -0.90 6.49 -3.34
C ARG A 205 -0.77 7.33 -2.07
N VAL A 206 -1.36 6.86 -0.98
CA VAL A 206 -1.38 7.53 0.31
C VAL A 206 -0.79 6.62 1.36
N THR A 207 0.26 7.10 2.02
CA THR A 207 1.02 6.34 3.03
C THR A 207 0.58 6.79 4.42
N PHE A 208 0.23 5.85 5.30
CA PHE A 208 -0.32 6.08 6.64
C PHE A 208 0.44 5.27 7.72
N GLU A 209 0.50 5.76 8.96
CA GLU A 209 1.01 4.94 10.08
C GLU A 209 -0.09 4.03 10.65
N TYR A 210 0.27 2.86 11.16
CA TYR A 210 -0.63 1.98 11.90
C TYR A 210 0.01 1.40 13.16
N THR A 211 -0.82 1.06 14.14
CA THR A 211 -0.40 0.44 15.41
C THR A 211 -1.40 -0.63 15.84
N GLY A 212 -0.93 -1.88 15.94
CA GLY A 212 -1.63 -3.01 16.53
C GLY A 212 -0.99 -3.47 17.84
N GLU A 213 -1.49 -4.57 18.40
CA GLU A 213 -1.01 -5.09 19.70
C GLU A 213 0.44 -5.63 19.67
N THR A 214 0.90 -6.10 18.50
CA THR A 214 2.20 -6.79 18.34
C THR A 214 3.14 -6.13 17.34
N GLU A 215 2.64 -5.17 16.56
CA GLU A 215 3.39 -4.47 15.52
C GLU A 215 2.87 -3.04 15.36
N SER A 216 3.79 -2.12 15.05
CA SER A 216 3.48 -0.81 14.48
C SER A 216 4.27 -0.69 13.19
N GLY A 217 3.74 0.06 12.22
CA GLY A 217 4.36 0.17 10.92
C GLY A 217 3.70 1.24 10.06
N VAL A 218 3.91 1.10 8.76
CA VAL A 218 3.38 1.98 7.74
C VAL A 218 2.53 1.12 6.80
N GLY A 219 1.38 1.62 6.38
CA GLY A 219 0.57 1.03 5.34
C GLY A 219 0.34 2.01 4.21
N ASP A 220 -0.16 1.50 3.09
CA ASP A 220 -0.45 2.27 1.91
C ASP A 220 -1.89 2.01 1.45
N MET A 221 -2.55 3.03 0.91
CA MET A 221 -3.87 2.92 0.26
C MET A 221 -3.85 3.68 -1.06
N LEU A 222 -4.66 3.24 -2.03
CA LEU A 222 -4.88 3.95 -3.28
C LEU A 222 -6.17 4.77 -3.19
N VAL A 223 -6.07 6.09 -3.28
CA VAL A 223 -7.21 7.00 -3.33
C VAL A 223 -7.42 7.45 -4.78
N TYR A 224 -8.59 7.19 -5.35
CA TYR A 224 -8.84 7.36 -6.78
C TYR A 224 -10.20 7.99 -7.12
N SER A 225 -10.29 8.61 -8.30
CA SER A 225 -11.52 9.16 -8.90
C SER A 225 -11.52 8.87 -10.40
N ILE A 226 -12.66 8.39 -10.90
CA ILE A 226 -12.91 8.07 -12.31
C ILE A 226 -14.02 9.00 -12.79
N ASN A 227 -13.86 9.63 -13.97
CA ASN A 227 -14.83 10.59 -14.52
C ASN A 227 -15.21 11.76 -13.58
N ASP A 228 -14.28 12.22 -12.75
CA ASP A 228 -14.52 13.21 -11.68
C ASP A 228 -15.69 12.83 -10.74
N SER A 229 -15.91 11.51 -10.53
CA SER A 229 -16.79 11.01 -9.47
C SER A 229 -16.24 11.33 -8.08
N GLY A 230 -17.05 11.11 -7.04
CA GLY A 230 -16.54 11.08 -5.67
C GLY A 230 -15.32 10.14 -5.55
N TRP A 231 -14.35 10.56 -4.75
CA TRP A 231 -13.14 9.79 -4.47
C TRP A 231 -13.49 8.48 -3.75
N LYS A 232 -12.73 7.43 -4.06
CA LYS A 232 -12.86 6.09 -3.48
C LYS A 232 -11.50 5.58 -3.02
N VAL A 233 -11.51 4.60 -2.12
CA VAL A 233 -10.31 3.97 -1.54
C VAL A 233 -10.22 2.50 -1.96
N ASP A 234 -9.09 2.09 -2.50
CA ASP A 234 -8.77 0.71 -2.90
C ASP A 234 -7.37 0.33 -2.42
N ASP A 235 -6.99 -0.95 -2.55
CA ASP A 235 -5.62 -1.44 -2.35
C ASP A 235 -5.00 -0.99 -1.00
N VAL A 236 -5.77 -1.17 0.08
CA VAL A 236 -5.34 -0.90 1.45
C VAL A 236 -4.45 -2.05 1.93
N VAL A 237 -3.15 -1.79 2.02
CA VAL A 237 -2.13 -2.76 2.39
C VAL A 237 -1.43 -2.35 3.68
N PHE A 238 -1.35 -3.26 4.64
CA PHE A 238 -0.60 -3.09 5.88
C PHE A 238 0.81 -3.64 5.67
N ASN A 239 1.79 -2.76 5.47
CA ASN A 239 3.17 -3.15 5.19
C ASN A 239 3.93 -3.35 6.52
N ALA A 240 3.73 -4.51 7.14
CA ALA A 240 4.48 -4.92 8.33
C ALA A 240 6.00 -4.87 8.04
N ASN A 241 6.71 -4.00 8.77
CA ASN A 241 8.15 -3.73 8.71
C ASN A 241 8.83 -4.15 7.38
N ARG A 242 8.79 -3.28 6.37
CA ARG A 242 9.40 -3.49 5.03
C ARG A 242 10.94 -3.63 5.05
N SER A 243 11.59 -3.83 6.21
CA SER A 243 13.04 -3.99 6.31
C SER A 243 13.57 -5.04 5.34
N ASP A 244 12.88 -6.19 5.21
CA ASP A 244 13.36 -7.31 4.40
C ASP A 244 13.26 -7.03 2.90
N GLU A 245 12.31 -6.18 2.49
CA GLU A 245 12.16 -5.67 1.12
C GLU A 245 13.24 -4.64 0.82
N PHE A 246 13.43 -3.64 1.70
CA PHE A 246 14.47 -2.62 1.52
C PHE A 246 15.89 -3.18 1.61
N ILE A 247 16.11 -4.25 2.40
CA ILE A 247 17.36 -5.03 2.39
C ILE A 247 17.56 -5.69 1.02
N GLN A 248 16.54 -6.31 0.43
CA GLN A 248 16.62 -6.90 -0.93
C GLN A 248 16.85 -5.82 -2.00
N SER A 249 16.22 -4.66 -1.87
CA SER A 249 16.43 -3.51 -2.78
C SER A 249 17.86 -2.99 -2.68
N ALA A 250 18.40 -2.79 -1.47
CA ALA A 250 19.78 -2.36 -1.27
C ALA A 250 20.81 -3.40 -1.75
N GLN A 251 20.55 -4.69 -1.51
CA GLN A 251 21.35 -5.79 -2.07
C GLN A 251 21.34 -5.78 -3.60
N SER A 252 20.17 -5.59 -4.22
CA SER A 252 20.04 -5.57 -5.67
C SER A 252 20.70 -4.34 -6.29
N VAL A 253 20.47 -3.14 -5.75
CA VAL A 253 21.15 -1.90 -6.19
C VAL A 253 22.67 -2.04 -6.09
N ARG A 254 23.18 -2.65 -5.01
CA ARG A 254 24.62 -2.89 -4.84
C ARG A 254 25.17 -3.90 -5.85
N GLU A 255 24.47 -5.02 -6.08
CA GLU A 255 24.90 -6.07 -7.01
C GLU A 255 24.87 -5.57 -8.47
N TYR A 256 23.75 -5.01 -8.92
CA TYR A 256 23.62 -4.47 -10.28
C TYR A 256 24.50 -3.25 -10.50
N GLY A 257 24.61 -2.34 -9.51
CA GLY A 257 25.56 -1.24 -9.56
C GLY A 257 27.00 -1.73 -9.76
N GLY A 258 27.42 -2.77 -9.02
CA GLY A 258 28.72 -3.42 -9.23
C GLY A 258 28.88 -4.03 -10.63
N TYR A 259 27.85 -4.68 -11.18
CA TYR A 259 27.92 -5.23 -12.54
C TYR A 259 28.04 -4.14 -13.62
N GLU A 260 27.26 -3.06 -13.52
CA GLU A 260 27.33 -1.95 -14.48
C GLU A 260 28.66 -1.19 -14.37
N LEU A 261 29.21 -1.02 -13.16
CA LEU A 261 30.57 -0.47 -13.00
C LEU A 261 31.62 -1.36 -13.68
N ILE A 262 31.57 -2.68 -13.47
CA ILE A 262 32.46 -3.63 -14.15
C ILE A 262 32.29 -3.56 -15.68
N SER A 263 31.08 -3.29 -16.17
CA SER A 263 30.81 -3.08 -17.59
C SER A 263 31.50 -1.79 -18.10
N SER A 264 31.22 -0.65 -17.48
CA SER A 264 31.78 0.65 -17.89
C SER A 264 33.32 0.67 -17.90
N PHE A 265 33.97 0.11 -16.89
CA PHE A 265 35.44 0.01 -16.84
C PHE A 265 36.00 -0.86 -17.99
N ARG A 266 35.31 -1.95 -18.36
CA ARG A 266 35.72 -2.82 -19.48
C ARG A 266 35.50 -2.19 -20.84
N GLU A 267 34.41 -1.45 -21.03
CA GLU A 267 34.13 -0.77 -22.30
C GLU A 267 35.10 0.40 -22.56
N ALA A 268 35.53 1.07 -21.50
CA ALA A 268 36.53 2.12 -21.58
C ALA A 268 37.98 1.62 -21.77
N ASP A 269 38.23 0.30 -21.65
CA ASP A 269 39.57 -0.33 -21.66
C ASP A 269 40.51 0.27 -20.59
N ILE A 270 39.96 0.60 -19.41
CA ILE A 270 40.66 1.22 -18.28
C ILE A 270 41.06 0.15 -17.25
N ASP A 271 42.32 0.14 -16.85
CA ASP A 271 42.81 -0.73 -15.76
C ASP A 271 42.47 -0.12 -14.39
N MET A 272 42.14 -0.96 -13.41
CA MET A 272 41.70 -0.52 -12.08
C MET A 272 42.80 0.26 -11.35
N ASP A 273 44.06 -0.12 -11.55
CA ASP A 273 45.23 0.51 -10.95
C ASP A 273 45.37 2.00 -11.33
N ASP A 274 44.82 2.43 -12.48
CA ASP A 274 44.84 3.83 -12.94
C ASP A 274 43.80 4.73 -12.21
N TYR A 275 42.76 4.15 -11.59
CA TYR A 275 41.71 4.86 -10.83
C TYR A 275 41.82 4.68 -9.30
N GLY A 276 42.97 4.17 -8.83
CA GLY A 276 43.17 3.68 -7.47
C GLY A 276 42.61 4.55 -6.33
N THR A 277 41.88 3.89 -5.42
CA THR A 277 41.33 4.43 -4.15
C THR A 277 40.40 5.65 -4.25
N SER A 278 40.00 6.04 -5.46
CA SER A 278 39.14 7.21 -5.66
C SER A 278 37.68 6.83 -5.45
N LEU A 279 37.11 7.29 -4.33
CA LEU A 279 35.70 7.11 -4.00
C LEU A 279 34.81 8.08 -4.79
N PHE A 280 33.67 7.58 -5.26
CA PHE A 280 32.64 8.38 -5.93
C PHE A 280 31.23 7.89 -5.55
N ILE A 281 30.22 8.74 -5.82
CA ILE A 281 28.80 8.44 -5.58
C ILE A 281 28.03 8.55 -6.89
N ILE A 282 27.25 7.50 -7.20
CA ILE A 282 26.20 7.53 -8.23
C ILE A 282 24.84 7.40 -7.51
N SER A 283 23.84 8.17 -7.93
CA SER A 283 22.52 8.28 -7.30
C SER A 283 21.39 8.31 -8.33
N SER A 284 20.21 7.82 -7.96
CA SER A 284 18.97 7.98 -8.74
C SER A 284 18.63 9.46 -8.98
N ASP A 285 18.90 10.32 -7.99
CA ASP A 285 18.89 11.76 -8.12
C ASP A 285 20.21 12.23 -8.78
N MET A 286 20.12 12.58 -10.07
CA MET A 286 21.26 13.02 -10.87
C MET A 286 22.00 14.24 -10.30
N SER A 287 21.35 15.05 -9.43
CA SER A 287 21.99 16.19 -8.78
C SER A 287 22.91 15.81 -7.62
N ARG A 288 22.87 14.53 -7.19
CA ARG A 288 23.67 13.94 -6.10
C ARG A 288 24.82 13.06 -6.58
N ASN A 289 25.06 12.99 -7.88
CA ASN A 289 26.26 12.36 -8.41
C ASN A 289 27.51 13.15 -8.00
N LYS A 290 28.53 12.47 -7.46
CA LYS A 290 29.76 13.11 -6.97
C LYS A 290 31.02 12.36 -7.35
N ASN A 291 31.99 13.09 -7.92
CA ASN A 291 33.29 12.58 -8.38
C ASN A 291 33.21 11.37 -9.35
N VAL A 292 32.06 11.18 -10.01
CA VAL A 292 31.86 10.08 -10.95
C VAL A 292 32.86 10.23 -12.12
N PRO A 293 33.58 9.17 -12.50
CA PRO A 293 34.47 9.19 -13.66
C PRO A 293 33.77 9.60 -14.96
N ASP A 294 34.36 10.54 -15.72
CA ASP A 294 33.82 11.09 -16.99
C ASP A 294 33.48 10.04 -18.08
N PHE A 295 33.97 8.80 -17.94
CA PHE A 295 33.70 7.70 -18.88
C PHE A 295 32.44 6.88 -18.55
N ILE A 296 31.86 7.07 -17.36
CA ILE A 296 30.61 6.42 -16.97
C ILE A 296 29.45 7.30 -17.43
N ASP A 297 28.63 6.80 -18.36
CA ASP A 297 27.35 7.42 -18.69
C ASP A 297 26.39 7.17 -17.52
N VAL A 298 26.15 8.22 -16.72
CA VAL A 298 25.39 8.08 -15.48
C VAL A 298 23.88 7.93 -15.75
N GLU A 299 23.38 8.46 -16.87
CA GLU A 299 21.97 8.27 -17.26
C GLU A 299 21.72 6.82 -17.67
N GLU A 300 22.61 6.23 -18.47
CA GLU A 300 22.54 4.80 -18.84
C GLU A 300 22.76 3.88 -17.63
N PHE A 301 23.73 4.20 -16.77
CA PHE A 301 24.00 3.45 -15.53
C PHE A 301 22.77 3.38 -14.62
N VAL A 302 22.13 4.51 -14.30
CA VAL A 302 20.96 4.55 -13.41
C VAL A 302 19.78 3.84 -14.04
N TYR A 303 19.59 3.94 -15.37
CA TYR A 303 18.57 3.17 -16.07
C TYR A 303 18.78 1.66 -15.93
N MET A 304 20.00 1.18 -16.19
CA MET A 304 20.34 -0.24 -16.10
C MET A 304 20.24 -0.80 -14.67
N VAL A 305 20.63 -0.03 -13.65
CA VAL A 305 20.46 -0.42 -12.25
C VAL A 305 18.98 -0.49 -11.87
N ASN A 306 18.15 0.47 -12.27
CA ASN A 306 16.71 0.44 -11.96
C ASN A 306 16.01 -0.77 -12.59
N GLU A 307 16.25 -1.03 -13.88
CA GLU A 307 15.68 -2.16 -14.61
C GLU A 307 16.17 -3.51 -14.07
N GLY A 308 17.47 -3.62 -13.74
CA GLY A 308 18.07 -4.85 -13.23
C GLY A 308 17.67 -5.18 -11.80
N ALA A 309 17.69 -4.17 -10.91
CA ALA A 309 17.36 -4.33 -9.50
C ALA A 309 15.84 -4.35 -9.21
N PHE A 310 15.00 -4.14 -10.23
CA PHE A 310 13.54 -3.98 -10.10
C PHE A 310 13.13 -2.90 -9.08
N ILE A 311 13.90 -1.80 -9.05
CA ILE A 311 13.60 -0.63 -8.22
C ILE A 311 12.40 0.10 -8.83
N GLY A 312 11.41 0.43 -7.99
CA GLY A 312 10.19 1.10 -8.39
C GLY A 312 10.29 2.61 -8.25
N SER A 313 9.98 3.12 -7.06
CA SER A 313 9.93 4.57 -6.76
C SER A 313 10.87 4.98 -5.61
N GLU A 314 11.74 4.07 -5.20
CA GLU A 314 12.71 4.24 -4.13
C GLU A 314 13.87 5.14 -4.59
N ASP A 315 14.30 6.05 -3.72
CA ASP A 315 15.50 6.84 -3.93
C ASP A 315 16.73 6.01 -3.52
N TRP A 316 17.83 6.08 -4.27
CA TRP A 316 19.04 5.32 -3.93
C TRP A 316 20.33 6.00 -4.33
N PHE A 317 21.40 5.68 -3.61
CA PHE A 317 22.77 5.97 -4.03
C PHE A 317 23.73 4.82 -3.68
N ILE A 318 24.80 4.71 -4.46
CA ILE A 318 25.92 3.79 -4.19
C ILE A 318 27.19 4.59 -3.91
N ILE A 319 28.04 4.08 -3.02
CA ILE A 319 29.43 4.51 -2.87
C ILE A 319 30.30 3.44 -3.52
N ALA A 320 31.19 3.84 -4.42
CA ALA A 320 32.05 2.93 -5.15
C ALA A 320 33.53 3.28 -5.05
N GLU A 321 34.39 2.27 -5.09
CA GLU A 321 35.84 2.36 -5.23
C GLU A 321 36.27 1.59 -6.49
N GLY A 322 36.66 2.30 -7.55
CA GLY A 322 36.87 1.66 -8.85
C GLY A 322 35.58 1.04 -9.37
N TYR A 323 35.57 -0.29 -9.60
CA TYR A 323 34.36 -1.02 -9.98
C TYR A 323 33.60 -1.65 -8.79
N ASP A 324 34.13 -1.57 -7.57
CA ASP A 324 33.55 -2.21 -6.40
C ASP A 324 32.51 -1.30 -5.74
N ALA A 325 31.22 -1.69 -5.79
CA ALA A 325 30.16 -1.06 -5.01
C ALA A 325 30.34 -1.42 -3.52
N LEU A 326 30.85 -0.47 -2.73
CA LEU A 326 31.16 -0.65 -1.31
C LEU A 326 29.93 -0.54 -0.41
N LEU A 327 29.04 0.39 -0.73
CA LEU A 327 27.79 0.67 -0.02
C LEU A 327 26.67 0.90 -1.04
N ALA A 328 25.48 0.38 -0.77
CA ALA A 328 24.24 0.92 -1.33
C ALA A 328 23.35 1.43 -0.20
N VAL A 329 22.67 2.55 -0.46
CA VAL A 329 21.64 3.12 0.41
C VAL A 329 20.38 3.29 -0.42
N VAL A 330 19.26 2.79 0.08
CA VAL A 330 17.94 2.89 -0.54
C VAL A 330 16.98 3.44 0.50
N SER A 331 16.15 4.42 0.12
CA SER A 331 15.08 4.94 0.97
C SER A 331 13.72 4.85 0.29
N ASP A 332 12.69 4.73 1.12
CA ASP A 332 11.34 5.01 0.63
C ASP A 332 11.22 6.48 0.26
N SER A 333 10.23 6.77 -0.57
CA SER A 333 10.09 8.12 -1.12
C SER A 333 9.63 9.16 -0.08
N SER A 334 9.38 8.78 1.18
CA SER A 334 9.14 9.68 2.31
C SER A 334 10.37 9.87 3.22
N ASN A 335 11.43 9.09 3.03
CA ASN A 335 12.59 8.95 3.92
C ASN A 335 12.23 8.49 5.35
N ASP A 336 11.10 7.79 5.51
CA ASP A 336 10.69 7.14 6.76
C ASP A 336 11.38 5.78 6.94
N LEU A 337 11.72 5.10 5.85
CA LEU A 337 12.52 3.89 5.82
C LEU A 337 13.78 4.12 5.02
N VAL A 338 14.93 3.87 5.64
CA VAL A 338 16.23 3.89 4.96
C VAL A 338 16.97 2.59 5.28
N CYS A 339 17.40 1.88 4.24
CA CYS A 339 18.30 0.73 4.36
C CYS A 339 19.66 1.09 3.79
N ALA A 340 20.71 0.73 4.52
CA ALA A 340 22.09 0.86 4.09
C ALA A 340 22.78 -0.50 4.23
N LEU A 341 23.45 -0.94 3.17
CA LEU A 341 24.07 -2.26 3.08
C LEU A 341 25.49 -2.13 2.53
N ASP A 342 26.48 -2.51 3.35
CA ASP A 342 27.89 -2.50 2.97
C ASP A 342 28.37 -3.83 2.35
N ALA A 343 29.69 -4.00 2.27
CA ALA A 343 30.32 -5.18 1.68
C ALA A 343 30.28 -6.44 2.55
N GLU A 344 29.98 -6.35 3.85
CA GLU A 344 29.98 -7.49 4.75
C GLU A 344 28.62 -8.23 4.76
N PRO A 345 28.61 -9.57 4.70
CA PRO A 345 27.39 -10.36 4.43
C PRO A 345 26.34 -10.36 5.56
N ASP A 346 26.64 -9.77 6.70
CA ASP A 346 25.75 -9.67 7.87
C ASP A 346 25.26 -8.23 8.15
N SER A 347 25.70 -7.23 7.35
CA SER A 347 25.44 -5.78 7.54
C SER A 347 24.06 -5.31 7.04
N ASN A 348 23.00 -5.92 7.55
CA ASN A 348 21.63 -5.51 7.25
C ASN A 348 21.15 -4.46 8.27
N PHE A 349 21.01 -3.20 7.86
CA PHE A 349 20.52 -2.12 8.71
C PHE A 349 19.24 -1.51 8.15
N SER A 350 18.21 -1.40 9.00
CA SER A 350 16.94 -0.71 8.71
C SER A 350 16.77 0.43 9.69
N ILE A 351 16.59 1.64 9.18
CA ILE A 351 16.42 2.85 9.99
C ILE A 351 14.94 3.22 10.00
N ARG A 352 14.23 2.76 11.04
CA ARG A 352 13.44 3.61 11.96
C ARG A 352 13.11 2.81 13.22
N ASN A 353 14.13 2.46 14.00
CA ASN A 353 13.97 1.81 15.30
C ASN A 353 14.99 2.39 16.30
N GLU A 354 14.52 3.26 17.20
CA GLU A 354 15.37 4.02 18.15
C GLU A 354 16.11 3.13 19.17
N ASP A 355 15.69 1.86 19.31
CA ASP A 355 16.17 0.94 20.34
C ASP A 355 17.52 0.24 20.03
N ARG A 356 18.11 0.45 18.84
CA ARG A 356 19.39 -0.19 18.46
C ARG A 356 20.32 0.73 17.66
N SER A 357 21.54 0.91 18.13
CA SER A 357 22.63 1.54 17.37
C SER A 357 23.16 0.62 16.26
N SER A 358 23.29 1.18 15.06
CA SER A 358 23.73 0.57 13.81
C SER A 358 24.81 1.44 13.18
N PHE A 359 25.80 0.83 12.54
CA PHE A 359 27.02 1.52 12.11
C PHE A 359 27.48 1.06 10.73
N ILE A 360 28.00 2.00 9.93
CA ILE A 360 28.79 1.71 8.72
C ILE A 360 30.24 2.11 9.04
N GLY A 361 31.12 1.12 9.24
CA GLY A 361 32.44 1.36 9.83
C GLY A 361 32.32 2.03 11.20
N ASP A 362 32.87 3.25 11.34
CA ASP A 362 32.82 4.05 12.57
C ASP A 362 31.62 5.04 12.62
N TYR A 363 30.78 5.13 11.58
CA TYR A 363 29.67 6.10 11.50
C TYR A 363 28.34 5.49 11.98
N GLU A 364 27.73 6.07 13.01
CA GLU A 364 26.41 5.68 13.52
C GLU A 364 25.30 6.19 12.59
N ILE A 365 24.53 5.25 12.03
CA ILE A 365 23.42 5.52 11.10
C ILE A 365 22.04 5.44 11.76
N SER A 366 21.94 4.95 13.01
CA SER A 366 20.64 4.84 13.68
C SER A 366 19.98 6.21 13.86
N GLY A 367 18.72 6.31 13.42
CA GLY A 367 17.95 7.55 13.45
C GLY A 367 18.40 8.59 12.43
N LYS A 368 19.20 8.23 11.42
CA LYS A 368 19.60 9.09 10.31
C LYS A 368 18.69 8.94 9.10
N ASN A 369 18.26 10.06 8.53
CA ASN A 369 17.56 10.03 7.25
C ASN A 369 18.55 9.89 6.06
N TYR A 370 18.02 9.63 4.88
CA TYR A 370 18.78 9.45 3.63
C TYR A 370 19.71 10.63 3.33
N ASP A 371 19.24 11.87 3.54
CA ASP A 371 20.01 13.09 3.29
C ASP A 371 21.20 13.22 4.24
N GLU A 372 21.03 12.94 5.54
CA GLU A 372 22.12 13.00 6.52
C GLU A 372 23.23 11.97 6.22
N ILE A 373 22.84 10.77 5.76
CA ILE A 373 23.78 9.70 5.39
C ILE A 373 24.51 10.10 4.09
N TYR A 374 23.78 10.58 3.09
CA TYR A 374 24.36 11.08 1.84
C TYR A 374 25.35 12.24 2.10
N GLU A 375 24.96 13.26 2.89
CA GLU A 375 25.81 14.41 3.22
C GLU A 375 27.08 13.98 3.96
N HIS A 376 26.99 12.99 4.87
CA HIS A 376 28.15 12.45 5.57
C HIS A 376 29.20 11.88 4.61
N PHE A 377 28.79 10.92 3.76
CA PHE A 377 29.70 10.26 2.83
C PHE A 377 30.16 11.17 1.69
N ALA A 378 29.27 12.01 1.16
CA ALA A 378 29.65 13.06 0.23
C ALA A 378 30.69 14.01 0.85
N GLY A 379 30.62 14.29 2.16
CA GLY A 379 31.62 15.08 2.88
C GLY A 379 33.00 14.42 3.02
N MET A 380 33.11 13.09 2.90
CA MET A 380 34.38 12.35 2.93
C MET A 380 35.09 12.33 1.56
N ILE A 381 34.32 12.42 0.48
CA ILE A 381 34.81 12.43 -0.90
C ILE A 381 35.24 13.86 -1.26
N ASN A 382 36.52 14.06 -1.60
CA ASN A 382 37.10 15.38 -1.91
C ASN A 382 37.28 15.61 -3.41
#